data_AF-A0A839A3W6-F1
#
_entry.id   AF-A0A839A3W6-F1
#
_cell.length_a   1.000
_cell.length_b   1.000
_cell.length_c   1.000
_cell.angle_alpha   90.00
_cell.angle_beta   90.00
_cell.angle_gamma   90.00
#
_symmetry.space_group_name_H-M   'P 1'
#
loop_
_entity.id
_entity.type
_entity.pdbx_description
1 polymer ?
#
loop_
_entity_poly.entity_id
_entity_poly.type
_entity_poly.pdbx_seq_one_letter_code
_entity_poly.pdbx_strand_id
1 'polypeptide(L)'
;MKRNLLLFIGLFFTLIGPKSSVLAQVEELTLSDVPFVGYYIAPEDHAIEGLLFEENQLLIYIKDQHDLTNEATGLEKSQWLADFHSFPYPDLSNYSENVRERYLSEDNLPYDLQADYKEIVSMITPEMTQLDILNLINNRIPGIYYTEKDGYAYYTIASPTVLEEEDAWNIQLFGEELFVLEEVDGKLQDQDGITYKYLAGITPN
;
A
#
# COMPACT_ATOMS: atom_id res chain seq x y z
N MET A 1 -75.13 40.03 12.49
CA MET A 1 -74.88 39.94 11.02
C MET A 1 -73.77 38.93 10.78
N LYS A 2 -73.99 38.05 9.81
CA LYS A 2 -73.15 36.90 9.43
C LYS A 2 -71.72 37.29 9.04
N ARG A 3 -70.73 36.45 9.37
CA ARG A 3 -69.64 36.07 8.45
C ARG A 3 -68.83 34.86 8.97
N ASN A 4 -68.84 33.83 8.13
CA ASN A 4 -68.01 32.61 8.05
C ASN A 4 -66.54 32.81 8.46
N LEU A 5 -65.81 31.73 8.82
CA LEU A 5 -64.92 31.00 7.89
C LEU A 5 -64.01 29.94 8.57
N LEU A 6 -64.10 28.72 8.05
CA LEU A 6 -63.16 27.58 7.95
C LEU A 6 -62.13 27.20 9.04
N LEU A 7 -62.32 25.96 9.52
CA LEU A 7 -61.38 24.82 9.54
C LEU A 7 -59.97 25.05 8.98
N PHE A 8 -58.95 24.75 9.79
CA PHE A 8 -57.64 24.30 9.33
C PHE A 8 -57.32 22.94 9.96
N ILE A 9 -57.36 21.91 9.14
CA ILE A 9 -56.84 20.57 9.43
C ILE A 9 -55.33 20.66 9.19
N GLY A 10 -54.54 20.49 10.25
CA GLY A 10 -53.09 20.36 10.16
C GLY A 10 -52.72 19.02 9.53
N LEU A 11 -52.32 19.04 8.26
CA LEU A 11 -51.71 17.91 7.58
C LEU A 11 -50.23 17.87 7.97
N PHE A 12 -49.85 16.94 8.85
CA PHE A 12 -48.46 16.60 9.14
C PHE A 12 -47.87 15.91 7.91
N PHE A 13 -47.19 16.65 7.03
CA PHE A 13 -46.33 16.06 6.01
C PHE A 13 -45.01 15.67 6.68
N THR A 14 -44.80 14.37 6.89
CA THR A 14 -43.50 13.81 7.24
C THR A 14 -42.55 13.95 6.04
N LEU A 15 -41.56 14.83 6.16
CA LEU A 15 -40.39 14.87 5.30
C LEU A 15 -39.58 13.59 5.50
N ILE A 16 -39.75 12.61 4.60
CA ILE A 16 -38.76 11.56 4.37
C ILE A 16 -37.95 12.04 3.17
N GLY A 17 -36.92 12.85 3.42
CA GLY A 17 -35.92 13.15 2.41
C GLY A 17 -35.09 11.89 2.13
N PRO A 18 -34.75 11.60 0.87
CA PRO A 18 -33.80 10.54 0.57
C PRO A 18 -32.47 10.89 1.24
N LYS A 19 -31.98 10.02 2.11
CA LYS A 19 -30.58 10.04 2.54
C LYS A 19 -29.76 9.74 1.29
N SER A 20 -29.27 10.78 0.61
CA SER A 20 -28.19 10.62 -0.34
C SER A 20 -27.03 10.00 0.43
N SER A 21 -26.74 8.73 0.14
CA SER A 21 -25.48 8.11 0.47
C SER A 21 -24.40 8.90 -0.27
N VAL A 22 -23.71 9.77 0.46
CA VAL A 22 -22.42 10.28 0.00
C VAL A 22 -21.53 9.05 -0.07
N LEU A 23 -21.28 8.53 -1.27
CA LEU A 23 -20.15 7.67 -1.52
C LEU A 23 -18.94 8.50 -1.09
N ALA A 24 -18.32 8.13 0.03
CA ALA A 24 -17.01 8.65 0.37
C ALA A 24 -16.11 8.32 -0.83
N GLN A 25 -15.56 9.34 -1.47
CA GLN A 25 -14.43 9.12 -2.35
C GLN A 25 -13.31 8.64 -1.43
N VAL A 26 -12.95 7.36 -1.54
CA VAL A 26 -11.69 6.88 -0.96
C VAL A 26 -10.62 7.66 -1.69
N GLU A 27 -9.95 8.56 -0.99
CA GLU A 27 -8.84 9.33 -1.55
C GLU A 27 -7.69 8.35 -1.74
N GLU A 28 -7.27 8.17 -2.99
CA GLU A 28 -6.11 7.34 -3.31
C GLU A 28 -4.86 8.15 -2.97
N LEU A 29 -4.09 7.67 -1.99
CA LEU A 29 -2.88 8.29 -1.48
C LEU A 29 -1.64 7.57 -2.02
N THR A 30 -0.50 8.23 -1.92
CA THR A 30 0.82 7.62 -2.09
C THR A 30 1.50 7.43 -0.74
N LEU A 31 2.57 6.64 -0.68
CA LEU A 31 3.37 6.52 0.53
C LEU A 31 4.01 7.84 0.98
N SER A 32 4.16 8.85 0.11
CA SER A 32 4.64 10.17 0.55
C SER A 32 3.59 10.99 1.30
N ASP A 33 2.31 10.60 1.23
CA ASP A 33 1.19 11.32 1.86
C ASP A 33 0.88 10.81 3.28
N VAL A 34 1.38 9.63 3.65
CA VAL A 34 1.17 9.01 4.97
C VAL A 34 2.03 9.69 6.05
N PRO A 35 1.64 9.65 7.34
CA PRO A 35 2.34 10.36 8.41
C PRO A 35 3.63 9.68 8.91
N PHE A 36 4.08 8.61 8.26
CA PHE A 36 5.28 7.86 8.65
C PHE A 36 6.36 7.88 7.57
N VAL A 37 7.61 8.07 8.00
CA VAL A 37 8.80 8.10 7.15
C VAL A 37 9.98 7.52 7.92
N GLY A 38 10.95 6.95 7.20
CA GLY A 38 12.16 6.40 7.79
C GLY A 38 11.97 4.96 8.27
N TYR A 39 12.90 4.51 9.12
CA TYR A 39 13.03 3.11 9.47
C TYR A 39 12.25 2.74 10.75
N TYR A 40 11.53 1.63 10.67
CA TYR A 40 10.76 1.03 11.75
C TYR A 40 11.21 -0.42 11.91
N ILE A 41 11.53 -0.81 13.14
CA ILE A 41 12.07 -2.13 13.47
C ILE A 41 11.10 -2.91 14.36
N ALA A 42 10.89 -4.19 14.04
CA ALA A 42 10.20 -5.11 14.91
C ALA A 42 11.19 -5.59 16.00
N PRO A 43 10.93 -5.33 17.30
CA PRO A 43 11.89 -5.60 18.38
C PRO A 43 11.94 -7.07 18.82
N GLU A 44 10.98 -7.88 18.38
CA GLU A 44 10.88 -9.32 18.66
C GLU A 44 11.30 -10.12 17.41
N ASP A 45 11.58 -11.42 17.58
CA ASP A 45 12.07 -12.29 16.50
C ASP A 45 10.91 -12.65 15.55
N HIS A 46 10.69 -11.77 14.58
CA HIS A 46 9.70 -11.91 13.52
C HIS A 46 10.39 -12.16 12.18
N ALA A 47 9.66 -12.78 11.24
CA ALA A 47 10.17 -12.96 9.89
C ALA A 47 10.51 -11.60 9.22
N ILE A 48 9.63 -10.62 9.40
CA ILE A 48 9.83 -9.24 8.97
C ILE A 48 10.45 -8.48 10.15
N GLU A 49 11.73 -8.15 10.02
CA GLU A 49 12.46 -7.42 11.07
C GLU A 49 12.31 -5.90 10.93
N GLY A 50 12.01 -5.39 9.74
CA GLY A 50 11.86 -3.95 9.58
C GLY A 50 11.17 -3.50 8.30
N LEU A 51 10.72 -2.25 8.36
CA LEU A 51 10.07 -1.49 7.31
C LEU A 51 10.77 -0.13 7.19
N LEU A 52 11.21 0.24 5.99
CA LEU A 52 11.75 1.57 5.69
C LEU A 52 10.85 2.25 4.68
N PHE A 53 10.30 3.39 5.07
CA PHE A 53 9.49 4.24 4.20
C PHE A 53 10.35 5.39 3.67
N GLU A 54 10.54 5.43 2.35
CA GLU A 54 11.33 6.46 1.66
C GLU A 54 10.57 6.95 0.43
N GLU A 55 10.10 8.20 0.48
CA GLU A 55 9.27 8.78 -0.59
C GLU A 55 8.09 7.86 -0.92
N ASN A 56 8.00 7.37 -2.16
CA ASN A 56 6.95 6.46 -2.60
C ASN A 56 7.38 4.99 -2.55
N GLN A 57 8.38 4.64 -1.74
CA GLN A 57 8.92 3.28 -1.63
C GLN A 57 8.79 2.74 -0.21
N LEU A 58 8.44 1.46 -0.11
CA LEU A 58 8.50 0.68 1.12
C LEU A 58 9.54 -0.43 0.94
N LEU A 59 10.62 -0.38 1.72
CA LEU A 59 11.62 -1.44 1.78
C LEU A 59 11.33 -2.34 2.99
N ILE A 60 11.28 -3.64 2.76
CA ILE A 60 10.93 -4.66 3.75
C ILE A 60 12.17 -5.53 3.99
N TYR A 61 12.55 -5.67 5.25
CA TYR A 61 13.72 -6.42 5.68
C TYR A 61 13.26 -7.72 6.32
N ILE A 62 13.64 -8.84 5.69
CA ILE A 62 13.27 -10.18 6.13
C ILE A 62 14.55 -10.93 6.47
N LYS A 63 14.61 -11.48 7.68
CA LYS A 63 15.70 -12.36 8.11
C LYS A 63 15.68 -13.64 7.27
N ASP A 64 16.84 -14.13 6.84
CA ASP A 64 16.95 -15.37 6.04
C ASP A 64 16.01 -16.47 6.56
N GLN A 65 15.21 -17.02 5.65
CA GLN A 65 14.22 -18.05 5.94
C GLN A 65 14.85 -19.33 6.52
N HIS A 66 16.15 -19.53 6.35
CA HIS A 66 16.87 -20.64 6.99
C HIS A 66 16.90 -20.58 8.51
N ASP A 67 16.82 -19.37 9.10
CA ASP A 67 16.85 -19.15 10.54
C ASP A 67 15.44 -19.01 11.15
N LEU A 68 14.39 -18.93 10.32
CA LEU A 68 13.01 -18.83 10.79
C LEU A 68 12.45 -20.22 11.13
N THR A 69 12.02 -20.40 12.37
CA THR A 69 11.22 -21.57 12.73
C THR A 69 9.80 -21.45 12.16
N ASN A 70 9.13 -22.57 11.89
CA ASN A 70 7.74 -22.58 11.42
C ASN A 70 6.73 -21.89 12.37
N GLU A 71 7.17 -21.46 13.56
CA GLU A 71 6.35 -20.77 14.56
C GLU A 71 6.58 -19.25 14.58
N ALA A 72 7.49 -18.71 13.74
CA ALA A 72 7.75 -17.27 13.69
C ALA A 72 6.56 -16.50 13.06
N THR A 73 6.02 -15.52 13.78
CA THR A 73 5.00 -14.61 13.26
C THR A 73 5.54 -13.85 12.03
N GLY A 74 4.73 -13.72 10.98
CA GLY A 74 5.12 -13.08 9.71
C GLY A 74 5.71 -14.03 8.66
N LEU A 75 5.88 -15.34 8.95
CA LEU A 75 6.39 -16.31 7.97
C LEU A 75 5.47 -16.46 6.75
N GLU A 76 4.15 -16.49 6.95
CA GLU A 76 3.18 -16.53 5.84
C GLU A 76 3.31 -15.30 4.94
N LYS A 77 3.51 -14.11 5.54
CA LYS A 77 3.72 -12.88 4.78
C LYS A 77 5.03 -12.88 3.98
N SER A 78 6.10 -13.41 4.57
CA SER A 78 7.39 -13.62 3.89
C SER A 78 7.25 -14.56 2.69
N GLN A 79 6.55 -15.69 2.84
CA GLN A 79 6.28 -16.62 1.75
C GLN A 79 5.43 -15.97 0.66
N TRP A 80 4.40 -15.22 1.06
CA TRP A 80 3.56 -14.48 0.12
C TRP A 80 4.37 -13.44 -0.67
N LEU A 81 5.28 -12.68 -0.03
CA LEU A 81 6.20 -11.77 -0.74
C LEU A 81 7.15 -12.53 -1.68
N ALA A 82 7.62 -13.71 -1.27
CA ALA A 82 8.44 -14.58 -2.10
C ALA A 82 7.68 -15.06 -3.35
N ASP A 83 6.42 -15.43 -3.21
CA ASP A 83 5.58 -15.79 -4.35
C ASP A 83 5.26 -14.58 -5.22
N PHE A 84 4.88 -13.45 -4.61
CA PHE A 84 4.44 -12.25 -5.29
C PHE A 84 5.55 -11.62 -6.15
N HIS A 85 6.79 -11.52 -5.62
CA HIS A 85 7.91 -10.97 -6.40
C HIS A 85 8.42 -11.90 -7.49
N SER A 86 8.24 -13.22 -7.37
CA SER A 86 8.69 -14.20 -8.36
C SER A 86 7.93 -14.04 -9.69
N PHE A 87 6.84 -13.29 -9.64
CA PHE A 87 5.98 -12.99 -10.77
C PHE A 87 5.83 -11.47 -10.93
N PRO A 88 6.90 -10.75 -11.29
CA PRO A 88 6.83 -9.30 -11.43
C PRO A 88 5.98 -8.90 -12.66
N TYR A 89 5.74 -9.83 -13.59
CA TYR A 89 4.83 -9.74 -14.74
C TYR A 89 4.51 -11.15 -15.27
N PRO A 90 3.70 -11.99 -14.61
CA PRO A 90 3.54 -13.35 -15.09
C PRO A 90 2.58 -13.40 -16.27
N ASP A 91 2.77 -14.47 -17.04
CA ASP A 91 1.69 -15.03 -17.82
C ASP A 91 0.46 -15.21 -16.90
N LEU A 92 -0.61 -14.45 -17.19
CA LEU A 92 -1.86 -14.41 -16.43
C LEU A 92 -2.49 -15.80 -16.22
N SER A 93 -2.02 -16.82 -16.94
CA SER A 93 -2.43 -18.22 -16.76
C SER A 93 -2.01 -18.85 -15.43
N ASN A 94 -1.02 -18.29 -14.71
CA ASN A 94 -0.54 -18.84 -13.44
C ASN A 94 -1.22 -18.23 -12.19
N TYR A 95 -2.03 -17.19 -12.35
CA TYR A 95 -2.74 -16.57 -11.24
C TYR A 95 -4.04 -17.30 -10.88
N SER A 96 -4.49 -17.09 -9.64
CA SER A 96 -5.87 -17.42 -9.24
C SER A 96 -6.87 -16.61 -10.08
N GLU A 97 -8.09 -17.12 -10.21
CA GLU A 97 -9.11 -16.51 -11.06
C GLU A 97 -9.41 -15.06 -10.64
N ASN A 98 -9.44 -14.77 -9.33
CA ASN A 98 -9.68 -13.42 -8.80
C ASN A 98 -8.56 -12.43 -9.18
N VAL A 99 -7.29 -12.83 -9.06
CA VAL A 99 -6.14 -11.96 -9.39
C VAL A 99 -6.09 -11.69 -10.90
N ARG A 100 -6.35 -12.73 -11.71
CA ARG A 100 -6.43 -12.59 -13.17
C ARG A 100 -7.58 -11.69 -13.61
N GLU A 101 -8.76 -11.85 -13.02
CA GLU A 101 -9.92 -10.98 -13.32
C GLU A 101 -9.62 -9.54 -12.91
N ARG A 102 -8.93 -9.31 -11.79
CA ARG A 102 -8.50 -7.97 -11.37
C ARG A 102 -7.54 -7.33 -12.38
N TYR A 103 -6.48 -8.04 -12.78
CA TYR A 103 -5.52 -7.62 -13.83
C TYR A 103 -6.12 -7.40 -15.23
N LEU A 104 -7.27 -8.04 -15.52
CA LEU A 104 -8.00 -7.86 -16.78
C LEU A 104 -9.12 -6.81 -16.67
N SER A 105 -9.59 -6.51 -15.47
CA SER A 105 -10.64 -5.52 -15.18
C SER A 105 -10.09 -4.12 -14.91
N GLU A 106 -8.90 -4.06 -14.33
CA GLU A 106 -8.02 -2.90 -14.27
C GLU A 106 -7.08 -3.07 -15.48
N ASP A 107 -7.16 -2.24 -16.53
CA ASP A 107 -6.43 -2.36 -17.81
C ASP A 107 -4.88 -2.41 -17.68
N ASN A 108 -4.29 -3.45 -17.08
CA ASN A 108 -2.91 -3.43 -16.57
C ASN A 108 -1.96 -4.45 -17.26
N LEU A 109 -1.56 -4.10 -18.47
CA LEU A 109 -0.32 -4.49 -19.18
C LEU A 109 0.27 -3.20 -19.78
N PRO A 110 1.61 -3.08 -19.96
CA PRO A 110 2.42 -1.84 -19.95
C PRO A 110 2.23 -0.87 -21.14
N TYR A 111 0.99 -0.55 -21.48
CA TYR A 111 0.62 0.47 -22.44
C TYR A 111 0.31 1.80 -21.73
N ASP A 112 -0.34 1.74 -20.59
CA ASP A 112 -0.63 2.84 -19.68
C ASP A 112 0.64 3.53 -19.15
N LEU A 113 1.65 2.75 -18.75
CA LEU A 113 2.92 3.27 -18.21
C LEU A 113 3.85 3.88 -19.27
N GLN A 114 3.51 3.82 -20.57
CA GLN A 114 4.39 4.36 -21.62
C GLN A 114 4.60 5.86 -21.49
N ALA A 115 3.60 6.59 -21.01
CA ALA A 115 3.71 8.02 -20.75
C ALA A 115 4.70 8.25 -19.60
N ASP A 116 4.57 7.52 -18.50
CA ASP A 116 5.43 7.64 -17.32
C ASP A 116 6.88 7.27 -17.64
N TYR A 117 7.11 6.17 -18.38
CA TYR A 117 8.45 5.81 -18.83
C TYR A 117 9.07 6.87 -19.75
N LYS A 118 8.29 7.48 -20.67
CA LYS A 118 8.79 8.57 -21.51
C LYS A 118 9.12 9.81 -20.69
N GLU A 119 8.31 10.13 -19.70
CA GLU A 119 8.56 11.25 -18.79
C GLU A 119 9.82 11.01 -17.97
N ILE A 120 9.97 9.83 -17.37
CA ILE A 120 11.17 9.41 -16.63
C ILE A 120 12.42 9.57 -17.50
N VAL A 121 12.41 9.04 -18.72
CA VAL A 121 13.56 9.16 -19.64
C VAL A 121 13.92 10.62 -19.91
N SER A 122 12.94 11.52 -19.97
CA SER A 122 13.19 12.96 -20.17
C SER A 122 13.85 13.65 -18.96
N MET A 123 13.76 13.05 -17.77
CA MET A 123 14.38 13.57 -16.53
C MET A 123 15.80 13.06 -16.31
N ILE A 124 16.22 12.00 -17.00
CA ILE A 124 17.55 11.41 -16.83
C ILE A 124 18.62 12.36 -17.38
N THR A 125 19.56 12.78 -16.53
CA THR A 125 20.73 13.58 -16.94
C THR A 125 22.02 12.75 -16.89
N PRO A 126 23.10 13.13 -17.61
CA PRO A 126 24.37 12.41 -17.61
C PRO A 126 25.06 12.28 -16.25
N GLU A 127 24.73 13.14 -15.30
CA GLU A 127 25.32 13.20 -13.96
C GLU A 127 24.63 12.24 -12.97
N MET A 128 23.44 11.73 -13.31
CA MET A 128 22.71 10.80 -12.45
C MET A 128 23.43 9.46 -12.37
N THR A 129 23.50 8.91 -11.17
CA THR A 129 23.98 7.55 -10.94
C THR A 129 22.90 6.53 -11.32
N GLN A 130 23.29 5.25 -11.42
CA GLN A 130 22.34 4.16 -11.60
C GLN A 130 21.29 4.12 -10.47
N LEU A 131 21.70 4.42 -9.23
CA LEU A 131 20.79 4.46 -8.08
C LEU A 131 19.79 5.62 -8.19
N ASP A 132 20.23 6.81 -8.62
CA ASP A 132 19.33 7.96 -8.82
C ASP A 132 18.26 7.65 -9.87
N ILE A 133 18.64 6.99 -10.97
CA ILE A 133 17.71 6.57 -12.03
C ILE A 133 16.75 5.49 -11.50
N LEU A 134 17.23 4.53 -10.71
CA LEU A 134 16.39 3.50 -10.12
C LEU A 134 15.38 4.10 -9.15
N ASN A 135 15.79 5.02 -8.28
CA ASN A 135 14.89 5.73 -7.37
C ASN A 135 13.86 6.56 -8.13
N LEU A 136 14.25 7.21 -9.22
CA LEU A 136 13.32 7.94 -10.08
C LEU A 136 12.22 7.01 -10.66
N ILE A 137 12.60 5.81 -11.10
CA ILE A 137 11.66 4.80 -11.60
C ILE A 137 10.78 4.30 -10.46
N ASN A 138 11.37 3.88 -9.35
CA ASN A 138 10.65 3.24 -8.24
C ASN A 138 9.67 4.18 -7.53
N ASN A 139 9.88 5.49 -7.60
CA ASN A 139 8.96 6.47 -7.02
C ASN A 139 7.75 6.80 -7.91
N ARG A 140 7.68 6.24 -9.13
CA ARG A 140 6.67 6.56 -10.14
C ARG A 140 6.01 5.33 -10.75
N ILE A 141 6.77 4.24 -10.89
CA ILE A 141 6.31 3.02 -11.52
C ILE A 141 6.05 1.98 -10.43
N PRO A 142 4.79 1.53 -10.27
CA PRO A 142 4.46 0.47 -9.34
C PRO A 142 5.27 -0.80 -9.64
N GLY A 143 5.86 -1.42 -8.61
CA GLY A 143 6.63 -2.64 -8.79
C GLY A 143 7.08 -3.29 -7.48
N ILE A 144 7.52 -4.54 -7.57
CA ILE A 144 8.16 -5.27 -6.47
C ILE A 144 9.50 -5.83 -6.94
N TYR A 145 10.56 -5.53 -6.18
CA TYR A 145 11.91 -5.95 -6.48
C TYR A 145 12.49 -6.73 -5.29
N TYR A 146 13.35 -7.69 -5.59
CA TYR A 146 13.97 -8.54 -4.59
C TYR A 146 15.49 -8.54 -4.74
N THR A 147 16.17 -8.49 -3.61
CA THR A 147 17.60 -8.78 -3.51
C THR A 147 17.90 -9.54 -2.22
N GLU A 148 18.98 -10.31 -2.21
CA GLU A 148 19.47 -11.00 -1.03
C GLU A 148 20.90 -10.57 -0.73
N LYS A 149 21.21 -10.31 0.54
CA LYS A 149 22.53 -9.88 0.98
C LYS A 149 22.71 -10.17 2.46
N ASP A 150 23.91 -10.61 2.85
CA ASP A 150 24.30 -10.77 4.26
C ASP A 150 23.31 -11.58 5.14
N GLY A 151 22.60 -12.57 4.58
CA GLY A 151 21.61 -13.37 5.31
C GLY A 151 20.26 -12.66 5.50
N TYR A 152 19.94 -11.72 4.61
CA TYR A 152 18.66 -11.02 4.60
C TYR A 152 18.06 -11.03 3.20
N ALA A 153 16.75 -11.23 3.14
CA ALA A 153 15.91 -10.99 1.98
C ALA A 153 15.35 -9.56 2.06
N TYR A 154 15.54 -8.81 1.00
CA TYR A 154 15.09 -7.42 0.88
C TYR A 154 14.07 -7.32 -0.23
N TYR A 155 12.91 -6.77 0.10
CA TYR A 155 11.88 -6.43 -0.87
C TYR A 155 11.73 -4.93 -0.97
N THR A 156 11.75 -4.39 -2.18
CA THR A 156 11.37 -3.00 -2.44
C THR A 156 10.01 -2.99 -3.11
N ILE A 157 9.01 -2.48 -2.41
CA ILE A 157 7.71 -2.11 -2.95
C ILE A 157 7.83 -0.69 -3.48
N ALA A 158 7.83 -0.56 -4.80
CA ALA A 158 7.91 0.70 -5.51
C ALA A 158 6.51 1.23 -5.83
N SER A 159 6.30 2.53 -5.55
CA SER A 159 5.10 3.29 -5.88
C SER A 159 3.77 2.55 -5.65
N PRO A 160 3.52 1.97 -4.46
CA PRO A 160 2.24 1.36 -4.16
C PRO A 160 1.15 2.42 -4.01
N THR A 161 -0.10 2.00 -4.19
CA THR A 161 -1.29 2.76 -3.83
C THR A 161 -1.51 2.65 -2.32
N VAL A 162 -1.97 3.72 -1.69
CA VAL A 162 -2.41 3.69 -0.29
C VAL A 162 -3.87 4.12 -0.19
N LEU A 163 -4.67 3.35 0.53
CA LEU A 163 -6.04 3.72 0.88
C LEU A 163 -6.10 3.98 2.39
N GLU A 164 -6.60 5.16 2.78
CA GLU A 164 -6.83 5.49 4.18
C GLU A 164 -8.26 5.10 4.57
N GLU A 165 -8.38 4.21 5.56
CA GLU A 165 -9.66 3.74 6.10
C GLU A 165 -9.67 3.93 7.63
N GLU A 166 -10.48 4.88 8.10
CA GLU A 166 -10.56 5.27 9.52
C GLU A 166 -9.20 5.70 10.09
N ASP A 167 -8.54 4.83 10.87
CA ASP A 167 -7.25 5.06 11.51
C ASP A 167 -6.15 4.11 10.97
N ALA A 168 -6.40 3.49 9.80
CA ALA A 168 -5.53 2.52 9.16
C ALA A 168 -5.15 2.93 7.72
N TRP A 169 -3.93 2.57 7.31
CA TRP A 169 -3.44 2.73 5.94
C TRP A 169 -3.27 1.37 5.27
N ASN A 170 -4.08 1.11 4.26
CA ASN A 170 -4.01 -0.09 3.43
C ASN A 170 -3.07 0.18 2.24
N ILE A 171 -1.87 -0.39 2.32
CA ILE A 171 -0.85 -0.32 1.27
C ILE A 171 -1.12 -1.44 0.28
N GLN A 172 -1.31 -1.09 -0.99
CA GLN A 172 -1.65 -2.02 -2.07
C GLN A 172 -0.67 -1.90 -3.24
N LEU A 173 -0.35 -3.02 -3.86
CA LEU A 173 0.38 -3.05 -5.13
C LEU A 173 -0.38 -3.91 -6.13
N PHE A 174 -0.68 -3.33 -7.29
CA PHE A 174 -1.52 -3.96 -8.32
C PHE A 174 -2.89 -4.41 -7.78
N GLY A 175 -3.47 -3.61 -6.87
CA GLY A 175 -4.74 -3.88 -6.20
C GLY A 175 -4.67 -4.96 -5.10
N GLU A 176 -3.56 -5.66 -4.93
CA GLU A 176 -3.36 -6.64 -3.87
C GLU A 176 -2.90 -5.96 -2.58
N GLU A 177 -3.51 -6.35 -1.45
CA GLU A 177 -3.18 -5.83 -0.13
C GLU A 177 -1.80 -6.33 0.35
N LEU A 178 -0.89 -5.38 0.57
CA LEU A 178 0.45 -5.62 1.08
C LEU A 178 0.49 -5.47 2.60
N PHE A 179 0.00 -4.38 3.15
CA PHE A 179 -0.01 -4.16 4.58
C PHE A 179 -1.23 -3.34 4.95
N VAL A 180 -1.82 -3.63 6.09
CA VAL A 180 -2.68 -2.68 6.79
C VAL A 180 -1.91 -2.22 8.00
N LEU A 181 -1.60 -0.93 8.06
CA LEU A 181 -0.84 -0.35 9.15
C LEU A 181 -1.73 0.58 9.96
N GLU A 182 -1.65 0.45 11.28
CA GLU A 182 -2.31 1.35 12.23
C GLU A 182 -1.26 1.99 13.14
N GLU A 183 -1.51 3.24 13.57
CA GLU A 183 -0.69 3.87 14.60
C GLU A 183 -1.25 3.55 15.99
N VAL A 184 -0.50 2.78 16.78
CA VAL A 184 -0.87 2.40 18.15
C VAL A 184 0.24 2.81 19.12
N ASP A 185 -0.08 3.73 20.04
CA ASP A 185 0.85 4.27 21.04
C ASP A 185 2.17 4.81 20.44
N GLY A 186 2.11 5.48 19.29
CA GLY A 186 3.27 6.04 18.59
C GLY A 186 4.16 5.00 17.90
N LYS A 187 3.61 3.82 17.60
CA LYS A 187 4.26 2.72 16.86
C LYS A 187 3.35 2.31 15.72
N LEU A 188 3.93 1.68 14.69
CA LEU A 188 3.13 1.04 13.66
C LEU A 188 2.80 -0.38 14.08
N GLN A 189 1.56 -0.80 13.90
CA GLN A 189 1.14 -2.19 14.03
C GLN A 189 0.58 -2.67 12.70
N ASP A 190 1.00 -3.85 12.24
CA ASP A 190 0.42 -4.47 11.04
C ASP A 190 -0.79 -5.36 11.34
N GLN A 191 -1.45 -5.84 10.28
CA GLN A 191 -2.62 -6.71 10.36
C GLN A 191 -2.39 -8.03 11.13
N ASP A 192 -1.13 -8.46 11.25
CA ASP A 192 -0.74 -9.68 11.96
C ASP A 192 -0.40 -9.40 13.44
N GLY A 193 -0.53 -8.14 13.87
CA GLY A 193 -0.28 -7.67 15.23
C GLY A 193 1.19 -7.35 15.51
N ILE A 194 2.09 -7.45 14.52
CA ILE A 194 3.50 -7.14 14.69
C ILE A 194 3.64 -5.64 14.89
N THR A 195 4.38 -5.25 15.93
CA THR A 195 4.58 -3.85 16.28
C THR A 195 5.98 -3.38 15.91
N TYR A 196 6.07 -2.34 15.10
CA TYR A 196 7.31 -1.74 14.63
C TYR A 196 7.57 -0.40 15.34
N LYS A 197 8.79 -0.24 15.86
CA LYS A 197 9.23 0.98 16.56
C LYS A 197 10.08 1.82 15.63
N TYR A 198 9.77 3.11 15.54
CA TYR A 198 10.59 4.05 14.80
C TYR A 198 12.02 4.10 15.36
N LEU A 199 13.00 4.06 14.47
CA LEU A 199 14.42 4.11 14.80
C LEU A 199 15.09 5.23 13.99
N ALA A 200 15.32 6.36 14.66
CA ALA A 200 15.85 7.55 14.02
C ALA A 200 17.29 7.36 13.48
N GLY A 201 17.53 7.86 12.26
CA GLY A 201 18.87 7.99 11.70
C GLY A 201 19.50 6.71 11.16
N ILE A 202 18.71 5.66 10.94
CA ILE A 202 19.17 4.42 10.29
C ILE A 202 18.48 4.29 8.93
N THR A 203 19.30 4.20 7.89
CA THR A 203 18.91 3.63 6.59
C THR A 203 19.71 2.33 6.48
N PRO A 204 19.07 1.15 6.58
CA PRO A 204 19.80 -0.10 6.43
C PRO A 204 20.45 -0.19 5.04
N ASN A 205 21.68 -0.70 4.95
CA ASN A 205 22.48 -0.80 3.72
C ASN A 205 22.32 -2.14 2.99
#